data_AF-A0A7K0R428-F1
#
_entry.id   AF-A0A7K0R428-F1
#
_cell.length_a   1.000
_cell.length_b   1.000
_cell.length_c   1.000
_cell.angle_alpha   90.00
_cell.angle_beta   90.00
_cell.angle_gamma   90.00
#
_symmetry.space_group_name_H-M   'P 1'
#
loop_
_entity.id
_entity.type
_entity.pdbx_description
1 polymer ?
#
loop_
_entity_poly.entity_id
_entity_poly.type
_entity_poly.pdbx_seq_one_letter_code
_entity_poly.pdbx_strand_id
1 'polypeptide(L)' 'MSPAQRAGFLGLACVEIVLTTKTWVDLARRPKSGIRGPKAMWFLVSFIQPVGPVTYLSLGRK' A
#
# COMPACT_ATOMS: atom_id res chain seq x y z
N MET A 1 -26.79 6.71 1.43
CA MET A 1 -25.73 6.99 0.43
C MET A 1 -26.37 7.08 -0.94
N SER A 2 -26.08 8.12 -1.71
CA SER A 2 -26.50 8.16 -3.11
C SER A 2 -25.77 7.07 -3.92
N PRO A 3 -26.31 6.62 -5.06
CA PRO A 3 -25.62 5.66 -5.93
C PRO A 3 -24.20 6.11 -6.31
N ALA A 4 -24.00 7.41 -6.55
CA ALA A 4 -22.69 7.99 -6.83
C ALA A 4 -21.72 7.88 -5.64
N GLN A 5 -22.18 8.15 -4.42
CA GLN A 5 -21.36 7.97 -3.21
C GLN A 5 -20.98 6.50 -2.99
N ARG A 6 -21.90 5.56 -3.25
CA ARG A 6 -21.63 4.12 -3.15
C ARG A 6 -20.59 3.68 -4.18
N ALA A 7 -20.73 4.12 -5.43
CA ALA A 7 -19.77 3.83 -6.49
C ALA A 7 -18.38 4.40 -6.17
N GLY A 8 -18.31 5.64 -5.67
CA GLY A 8 -17.05 6.26 -5.24
C GLY A 8 -16.37 5.50 -4.11
N PHE A 9 -17.13 5.09 -3.09
CA PHE A 9 -16.61 4.28 -1.99
C PHE A 9 -16.06 2.93 -2.46
N LEU A 10 -16.79 2.22 -3.32
CA LEU A 10 -16.33 0.95 -3.90
C LEU A 10 -15.07 1.14 -4.75
N GLY A 11 -15.00 2.23 -5.53
CA GLY A 11 -13.81 2.56 -6.30
C GLY A 11 -12.57 2.77 -5.42
N LEU A 12 -12.70 3.56 -4.35
CA LEU A 12 -11.63 3.78 -3.38
C LEU A 12 -11.20 2.48 -2.68
N ALA A 13 -12.15 1.63 -2.29
CA ALA A 13 -11.85 0.33 -1.69
C ALA A 13 -11.06 -0.58 -2.65
N CYS A 14 -11.43 -0.61 -3.93
CA CYS A 14 -10.68 -1.36 -4.95
C CYS A 14 -9.25 -0.84 -5.12
N VAL A 15 -9.07 0.49 -5.18
CA VAL A 15 -7.74 1.12 -5.25
C VAL A 15 -6.89 0.72 -4.04
N GLU A 16 -7.48 0.76 -2.85
CA GLU A 16 -6.79 0.43 -1.60
C GLU A 16 -6.32 -1.04 -1.54
N ILE A 17 -7.19 -1.96 -1.97
CA ILE A 17 -6.84 -3.39 -2.07
C ILE A 17 -5.65 -3.59 -3.02
N VAL A 18 -5.66 -2.91 -4.17
CA VAL A 18 -4.58 -2.99 -5.16
C VAL A 18 -3.27 -2.43 -4.58
N LEU A 19 -3.31 -1.26 -3.93
CA LEU A 19 -2.12 -0.63 -3.33
C LEU A 19 -1.51 -1.49 -2.22
N THR A 20 -2.35 -2.04 -1.35
CA THR A 20 -1.92 -2.91 -0.25
C THR A 20 -1.30 -4.19 -0.79
N THR A 21 -1.97 -4.85 -1.74
CA THR A 21 -1.47 -6.08 -2.37
C THR A 21 -0.14 -5.84 -3.07
N LYS A 22 -0.02 -4.74 -3.83
CA LYS A 22 1.26 -4.37 -4.48
C LYS A 22 2.36 -4.12 -3.46
N THR A 23 2.05 -3.46 -2.36
CA THR A 23 3.02 -3.21 -1.27
C THR A 23 3.54 -4.52 -0.69
N TRP A 24 2.66 -5.47 -0.36
CA TRP A 24 3.07 -6.76 0.19
C TRP A 24 3.85 -7.61 -0.80
N VAL A 25 3.41 -7.68 -2.06
CA VAL A 25 4.12 -8.40 -3.12
C VAL A 25 5.51 -7.81 -3.36
N ASP A 26 5.63 -6.49 -3.39
CA ASP A 26 6.90 -5.80 -3.57
C ASP A 26 7.82 -6.02 -2.36
N LEU A 27 7.32 -5.93 -1.12
CA LEU A 27 8.09 -6.24 0.09
C LEU A 27 8.61 -7.69 0.11
N ALA A 28 7.78 -8.64 -0.33
CA ALA A 28 8.15 -10.04 -0.40
C ALA A 28 9.25 -10.29 -1.44
N ARG A 29 9.10 -9.74 -2.65
CA ARG A 29 9.97 -10.05 -3.79
C ARG A 29 11.22 -9.18 -3.88
N ARG A 30 11.16 -7.92 -3.48
CA ARG A 30 12.27 -6.95 -3.66
C ARG A 30 13.42 -7.30 -2.71
N PRO A 31 14.69 -7.35 -3.17
CA PRO A 31 15.83 -7.59 -2.28
C PRO A 31 16.00 -6.43 -1.28
N LYS A 32 16.56 -6.72 -0.09
CA LYS A 32 16.73 -5.71 0.98
C LYS A 32 17.52 -4.48 0.52
N SER A 33 18.47 -4.64 -0.40
CA SER A 33 19.26 -3.53 -0.96
C SER A 33 18.41 -2.49 -1.68
N GLY A 34 17.27 -2.89 -2.27
CA GLY A 34 16.33 -2.03 -3.00
C GLY A 34 15.26 -1.38 -2.14
N ILE A 35 15.30 -1.56 -0.81
CA ILE A 35 14.34 -0.98 0.13
C ILE A 35 15.08 -0.04 1.07
N ARG A 36 14.47 1.11 1.38
CA ARG A 36 15.01 2.09 2.31
C ARG A 36 14.66 1.70 3.74
N GLY A 37 15.58 1.05 4.45
CA GLY A 37 15.37 0.62 5.84
C GLY A 37 14.80 -0.81 5.96
N PRO A 38 14.40 -1.24 7.17
CA PRO A 38 13.99 -2.62 7.42
C PRO A 38 12.65 -2.99 6.74
N LYS A 39 12.60 -4.16 6.09
CA LYS A 39 11.36 -4.69 5.48
C LYS A 39 10.21 -4.80 6.49
N ALA A 40 10.50 -5.24 7.72
CA ALA A 40 9.50 -5.41 8.76
C ALA A 40 8.83 -4.09 9.15
N MET A 41 9.60 -2.99 9.16
CA MET A 41 9.05 -1.65 9.44
C MET A 41 8.03 -1.27 8.37
N TRP A 42 8.35 -1.46 7.09
CA TRP A 42 7.43 -1.18 6.00
C TRP A 42 6.21 -2.08 5.98
N PHE A 43 6.37 -3.35 6.37
CA PHE A 43 5.24 -4.25 6.56
C PHE A 43 4.28 -3.72 7.63
N LEU A 44 4.79 -3.28 8.79
CA LEU A 44 3.98 -2.68 9.84
C LEU A 44 3.32 -1.36 9.41
N VAL A 45 4.05 -0.50 8.71
CA VAL A 45 3.52 0.76 8.16
C VAL A 45 2.36 0.50 7.20
N SER A 46 2.41 -0.60 6.42
CA SER A 46 1.33 -0.96 5.47
C SER A 46 -0.03 -1.24 6.10
N PHE A 47 -0.14 -1.37 7.43
CA PHE A 47 -1.43 -1.50 8.12
C PHE A 47 -2.13 -0.16 8.40
N ILE A 48 -1.44 0.97 8.18
CA ILE A 48 -2.01 2.31 8.36
C ILE A 48 -2.73 2.71 7.07
N GLN A 49 -3.93 2.18 6.84
CA GLN A 49 -4.66 2.42 5.59
C GLN A 49 -5.22 3.86 5.52
N PRO A 50 -5.14 4.55 4.36
CA PRO A 50 -4.45 4.18 3.11
C PRO A 50 -2.99 4.68 3.04
N VAL A 51 -2.55 5.40 4.06
CA VAL A 51 -1.27 6.14 4.07
C VAL A 51 -0.06 5.21 3.95
N GLY A 52 -0.11 4.05 4.59
CA GLY A 52 0.97 3.08 4.68
C GLY A 52 1.44 2.54 3.33
N PRO A 53 0.56 1.88 2.55
CA PRO A 53 0.89 1.38 1.22
C PRO A 53 1.40 2.49 0.28
N VAL A 54 0.75 3.65 0.29
CA VAL A 54 1.17 4.82 -0.52
C VAL A 54 2.56 5.27 -0.13
N THR A 55 2.84 5.39 1.17
CA THR A 55 4.15 5.85 1.67
C THR A 55 5.25 4.85 1.31
N TYR A 56 5.01 3.55 1.45
CA TYR A 56 5.98 2.54 1.02
C TYR A 56 6.28 2.63 -0.47
N LEU A 57 5.24 2.68 -1.31
CA LEU A 57 5.42 2.73 -2.76
C LEU A 57 6.11 4.03 -3.19
N SER A 58 5.88 5.17 -2.53
CA SER A 58 6.50 6.43 -2.89
C SER A 58 7.91 6.62 -2.33
N LEU A 59 8.16 6.21 -1.08
CA LEU A 59 9.38 6.56 -0.34
C LEU A 59 10.19 5.35 0.13
N GLY A 60 9.58 4.19 0.30
CA GLY A 60 10.23 2.98 0.83
C GLY A 60 11.06 2.22 -0.20
N ARG A 61 10.86 2.48 -1.49
CA ARG A 61 11.64 1.89 -2.58
C ARG A 61 12.86 2.75 -2.90
N LYS A 62 13.97 2.10 -3.28
CA LYS A 62 15.11 2.75 -3.94
C LYS A 62 14.97 2.66 -5.45
#